data_AF-A0A1M3CVY6-F1
#
_entry.id   AF-A0A1M3CVY6-F1
#
_cell.length_a   1.000
_cell.length_b   1.000
_cell.length_c   1.000
_cell.angle_alpha   90.00
_cell.angle_beta   90.00
_cell.angle_gamma   90.00
#
_symmetry.space_group_name_H-M   'P 1'
#
loop_
_entity.id
_entity.type
_entity.pdbx_description
1 polymer ?
#
loop_
_entity_poly.entity_id
_entity_poly.type
_entity_poly.pdbx_seq_one_letter_code
_entity_poly.pdbx_strand_id
1 'polypeptide(L)'
;MRMRIIVYGVLSLLIFQSVFLEASKIKKRLNNQEAVFDSSPKFSLDYSPKKAKKVHWQISNTPLFDWISPILENVGDSSSLIVVPPEIAHDQLIRNQVYYFRYKTVSKKKNSAWSRPFRFSVGLPSPLEYHWKYNPDVDEATWHALLPYFLPSNHPLKNKLDAIFSSSRVTANLQTLQAAGFKNLEGWKWDKVIVAKHPHLPGYLIKACLDDQYALDDKYLIHRIFGAEAIRSAIEENGYEEYFKVPHKWIYPLPQSFTNEENGPKKHFILVVEDMDILDKEENRKMFRQIKSKKQLSALYHLISSQGLPDSIYIKNIPFAKDGKIAFVDTERYQLWPVEFSKLAPLLSRKMKKHWQKLVDKP
;
A
#
# COMPACT_ATOMS: atom_id res chain seq x y z
N MET A 1 -30.35 54.40 -32.16
CA MET A 1 -30.36 53.67 -30.88
C MET A 1 -28.94 53.15 -30.63
N ARG A 2 -28.16 53.85 -29.79
CA ARG A 2 -26.77 53.49 -29.45
C ARG A 2 -26.80 52.59 -28.21
N MET A 3 -26.12 51.45 -28.24
CA MET A 3 -25.87 50.65 -27.05
C MET A 3 -24.36 50.50 -26.82
N ARG A 4 -23.93 50.88 -25.61
CA ARG A 4 -22.58 50.76 -25.07
C ARG A 4 -22.29 49.29 -24.77
N ILE A 5 -21.12 48.80 -25.14
CA ILE A 5 -20.49 47.64 -24.49
C ILE A 5 -19.15 48.12 -23.93
N ILE A 6 -19.04 48.00 -22.62
CA ILE A 6 -17.95 48.49 -21.77
C ILE A 6 -16.80 47.49 -21.83
N VAL A 7 -15.60 48.05 -22.00
CA VAL A 7 -14.29 47.39 -21.94
C VAL A 7 -14.02 46.89 -20.52
N TYR A 8 -14.39 45.64 -20.22
CA TYR A 8 -14.03 44.94 -18.97
C TYR A 8 -12.85 43.96 -19.14
N GLY A 9 -12.35 43.76 -20.36
CA GLY A 9 -11.32 42.75 -20.65
C GLY A 9 -9.86 43.18 -20.44
N VAL A 10 -9.58 44.48 -20.35
CA VAL A 10 -8.18 44.98 -20.32
C VAL A 10 -7.70 45.26 -18.90
N LEU A 11 -8.60 45.58 -17.97
CA LEU A 11 -8.23 45.85 -16.57
C LEU A 11 -7.90 44.57 -15.78
N SER A 12 -8.54 43.44 -16.12
CA SER A 12 -8.28 42.14 -15.50
C SER A 12 -6.92 41.54 -15.90
N LEU A 13 -6.46 41.79 -17.12
CA LEU A 13 -5.17 41.31 -17.61
C LEU A 13 -3.98 42.05 -16.96
N LEU A 14 -4.15 43.35 -16.66
CA LEU A 14 -3.10 44.17 -16.02
C LEU A 14 -2.96 43.87 -14.52
N ILE A 15 -4.05 43.51 -13.83
CA ILE A 15 -3.99 43.01 -12.44
C ILE A 15 -3.36 41.60 -12.40
N PHE A 16 -3.61 40.76 -13.41
CA PHE A 16 -2.97 39.44 -13.54
C PHE A 16 -1.44 39.55 -13.72
N GLN A 17 -0.93 40.55 -14.44
CA GLN A 17 0.51 40.74 -14.59
C GLN A 17 1.17 41.41 -13.38
N SER A 18 0.50 42.33 -12.68
CA SER A 18 1.09 43.01 -11.52
C SER A 18 1.22 42.11 -10.29
N VAL A 19 0.25 41.22 -10.03
CA VAL A 19 0.33 40.21 -8.96
C VAL A 19 1.44 39.17 -9.25
N PHE A 20 1.74 38.90 -10.52
CA PHE A 20 2.82 37.99 -10.91
C PHE A 20 4.23 38.61 -10.87
N LEU A 21 4.36 39.93 -11.05
CA LEU A 21 5.67 40.59 -11.06
C LEU A 21 6.19 41.01 -9.67
N GLU A 22 5.32 41.26 -8.69
CA GLU A 22 5.77 41.63 -7.33
C GLU A 22 6.13 40.43 -6.43
N ALA A 23 5.77 39.21 -6.83
CA ALA A 23 6.18 37.97 -6.14
C ALA A 23 7.55 37.42 -6.60
N SER A 24 8.46 38.29 -7.06
CA SER A 24 9.68 37.91 -7.80
C SER A 24 11.00 37.89 -6.98
N LYS A 25 10.95 37.78 -5.65
CA LYS A 25 12.20 37.68 -4.83
C LYS A 25 12.32 36.47 -3.89
N ILE A 26 11.63 35.35 -4.16
CA ILE A 26 12.01 34.05 -3.57
C ILE A 26 11.80 32.93 -4.62
N LYS A 27 12.91 32.39 -5.16
CA LYS A 27 12.91 31.15 -5.97
C LYS A 27 12.75 29.94 -5.04
N LYS A 28 11.52 29.56 -4.70
CA LYS A 28 11.19 28.20 -4.25
C LYS A 28 10.65 27.45 -5.46
N ARG A 29 11.41 26.51 -6.01
CA ARG A 29 11.01 25.65 -7.13
C ARG A 29 10.81 24.21 -6.62
N LEU A 30 10.03 23.42 -7.34
CA LEU A 30 10.01 21.96 -7.16
C LEU A 30 11.09 21.36 -8.04
N ASN A 31 11.81 20.36 -7.52
CA ASN A 31 12.95 19.74 -8.19
C ASN A 31 12.55 18.62 -9.15
N ASN A 32 11.45 17.91 -8.90
CA ASN A 32 10.96 16.88 -9.82
C ASN A 32 9.98 17.50 -10.82
N GLN A 33 10.17 17.22 -12.11
CA GLN A 33 9.30 17.66 -13.21
C GLN A 33 8.39 16.50 -13.65
N GLU A 34 7.33 16.24 -12.90
CA GLU A 34 6.25 15.33 -13.34
C GLU A 34 4.88 15.98 -13.06
N ALA A 35 4.05 16.12 -14.10
CA ALA A 35 2.72 16.74 -14.01
C ALA A 35 1.59 15.70 -13.91
N VAL A 36 1.89 14.42 -14.10
CA VAL A 36 0.98 13.30 -13.94
C VAL A 36 1.68 12.27 -13.07
N PHE A 37 1.03 11.84 -12.00
CA PHE A 37 1.57 10.82 -11.10
C PHE A 37 0.80 9.51 -11.26
N ASP A 38 1.50 8.40 -11.52
CA ASP A 38 0.88 7.07 -11.67
C ASP A 38 0.54 6.40 -10.33
N SER A 39 0.98 7.02 -9.22
CA SER A 39 0.79 6.58 -7.83
C SER A 39 0.57 7.79 -6.91
N SER A 40 0.77 7.62 -5.59
CA SER A 40 0.86 8.73 -4.64
C SER A 40 1.76 9.86 -5.15
N PRO A 41 1.24 11.10 -5.30
CA PRO A 41 2.04 12.25 -5.71
C PRO A 41 3.23 12.51 -4.80
N LYS A 42 4.39 12.77 -5.41
CA LYS A 42 5.67 13.01 -4.72
C LYS A 42 6.27 14.34 -5.19
N PHE A 43 6.45 15.29 -4.28
CA PHE A 43 6.93 16.64 -4.57
C PHE A 43 8.29 16.90 -3.93
N SER A 44 9.33 16.95 -4.75
CA SER A 44 10.70 17.28 -4.30
C SER A 44 10.88 18.80 -4.15
N LEU A 45 11.37 19.26 -3.00
CA LEU A 45 11.55 20.67 -2.68
C LEU A 45 12.98 21.15 -2.99
N ASP A 46 13.13 22.30 -3.64
CA ASP A 46 14.41 22.97 -3.93
C ASP A 46 14.98 23.75 -2.71
N TYR A 47 15.09 23.10 -1.54
CA TYR A 47 15.62 23.74 -0.32
C TYR A 47 16.50 22.84 0.54
N SER A 48 17.64 23.38 0.99
CA SER A 48 18.57 22.76 1.92
C SER A 48 18.10 22.94 3.38
N PRO A 49 17.96 21.86 4.19
CA PRO A 49 17.14 21.79 5.41
C PRO A 49 17.64 22.59 6.64
N LYS A 50 18.45 23.62 6.48
CA LYS A 50 19.22 24.20 7.59
C LYS A 50 18.39 24.99 8.63
N LYS A 51 17.11 25.38 8.39
CA LYS A 51 16.36 26.25 9.34
C LYS A 51 14.85 26.02 9.51
N ALA A 52 14.15 25.31 8.62
CA ALA A 52 12.72 25.02 8.80
C ALA A 52 12.56 23.60 9.34
N LYS A 53 11.74 23.40 10.38
CA LYS A 53 11.49 22.06 10.96
C LYS A 53 10.23 21.40 10.40
N LYS A 54 9.29 22.20 9.86
CA LYS A 54 7.99 21.72 9.39
C LYS A 54 7.58 22.35 8.07
N VAL A 55 6.80 21.61 7.28
CA VAL A 55 6.21 22.06 6.03
C VAL A 55 4.70 21.86 6.11
N HIS A 56 3.95 22.92 5.80
CA HIS A 56 2.51 22.86 5.58
C HIS A 56 2.27 22.79 4.08
N TRP A 57 1.58 21.77 3.62
CA TRP A 57 1.18 21.62 2.23
C TRP A 57 -0.35 21.57 2.08
N GLN A 58 -0.82 21.95 0.90
CA GLN A 58 -2.23 21.95 0.53
C GLN A 58 -2.39 21.45 -0.91
N ILE A 59 -3.49 20.76 -1.17
CA ILE A 59 -3.96 20.36 -2.49
C ILE A 59 -5.34 20.97 -2.72
N SER A 60 -5.57 21.50 -3.92
CA SER A 60 -6.86 22.04 -4.34
C SER A 60 -7.15 21.65 -5.78
N ASN A 61 -8.42 21.58 -6.16
CA ASN A 61 -8.84 21.47 -7.55
C ASN A 61 -8.87 22.85 -8.26
N THR A 62 -8.61 23.95 -7.55
CA THR A 62 -8.48 25.29 -8.14
C THR A 62 -7.09 25.89 -7.87
N PRO A 63 -6.54 26.71 -8.79
CA PRO A 63 -5.23 27.32 -8.60
C PRO A 63 -5.22 28.43 -7.53
N LEU A 64 -6.40 28.89 -7.11
CA LEU A 64 -6.56 29.99 -6.16
C LEU A 64 -6.56 29.51 -4.70
N PHE A 65 -6.89 28.23 -4.47
CA PHE A 65 -7.02 27.64 -3.14
C PHE A 65 -8.06 28.41 -2.27
N ASP A 66 -9.16 28.82 -2.89
CA ASP A 66 -10.26 29.57 -2.24
C ASP A 66 -10.95 28.73 -1.15
N TRP A 67 -10.97 27.41 -1.34
CA TRP A 67 -11.40 26.43 -0.35
C TRP A 67 -10.47 25.23 -0.36
N ILE A 68 -10.19 24.70 0.83
CA ILE A 68 -9.33 23.53 1.05
C ILE A 68 -10.05 22.57 1.98
N SER A 69 -10.24 21.34 1.50
CA SER A 69 -10.71 20.24 2.35
C SER A 69 -9.66 19.97 3.44
N PRO A 70 -10.05 19.81 4.72
CA PRO A 70 -9.11 19.47 5.79
C PRO A 70 -8.28 18.20 5.53
N ILE A 71 -8.79 17.29 4.70
CA ILE A 71 -8.11 16.04 4.31
C ILE A 71 -7.03 16.30 3.24
N LEU A 72 -7.15 17.40 2.48
CA LEU A 72 -6.21 17.79 1.43
C LEU A 72 -5.15 18.78 1.91
N GLU A 73 -4.93 18.85 3.23
CA GLU A 73 -3.83 19.61 3.80
C GLU A 73 -3.17 18.89 4.98
N ASN A 74 -1.88 19.13 5.18
CA ASN A 74 -1.16 18.56 6.30
C ASN A 74 0.07 19.39 6.68
N VAL A 75 0.51 19.25 7.93
CA VAL A 75 1.74 19.84 8.46
C VAL A 75 2.68 18.73 8.92
N GLY A 76 3.66 18.42 8.08
CA GLY A 76 4.67 17.39 8.35
C GLY A 76 6.04 17.97 8.71
N ASP A 77 6.98 17.10 9.08
CA ASP A 77 8.37 17.48 9.24
C ASP A 77 9.00 17.86 7.89
N SER A 78 10.02 18.71 7.95
CA SER A 78 10.71 19.20 6.76
C SER A 78 11.53 18.09 6.11
N SER A 79 10.95 17.41 5.12
CA SER A 79 11.66 16.55 4.18
C SER A 79 11.94 17.31 2.87
N SER A 80 13.00 16.92 2.15
CA SER A 80 13.21 17.34 0.77
C SER A 80 12.18 16.73 -0.20
N LEU A 81 11.36 15.78 0.27
CA LEU A 81 10.32 15.10 -0.47
C LEU A 81 9.01 15.11 0.32
N ILE A 82 7.95 15.66 -0.26
CA ILE A 82 6.59 15.55 0.28
C ILE A 82 5.87 14.44 -0.48
N VAL A 83 5.46 13.41 0.23
CA VAL A 83 4.65 12.31 -0.32
C VAL A 83 3.22 12.54 0.13
N VAL A 84 2.28 12.59 -0.81
CA VAL A 84 0.85 12.59 -0.50
C VAL A 84 0.48 11.19 -0.03
N PRO A 85 -0.12 11.03 1.16
CA PRO A 85 -0.51 9.71 1.67
C PRO A 85 -1.34 8.92 0.65
N PRO A 86 -1.08 7.60 0.49
CA PRO A 86 -1.81 6.75 -0.46
C PRO A 86 -3.33 6.80 -0.29
N GLU A 87 -3.83 6.92 0.94
CA GLU A 87 -5.26 6.99 1.24
C GLU A 87 -5.87 8.28 0.63
N ILE A 88 -5.15 9.40 0.73
CA ILE A 88 -5.56 10.66 0.10
C ILE A 88 -5.48 10.53 -1.43
N ALA A 89 -4.39 9.95 -1.94
CA ALA A 89 -4.17 9.81 -3.37
C ALA A 89 -5.19 8.87 -4.04
N HIS A 90 -5.66 7.84 -3.34
CA HIS A 90 -6.59 6.83 -3.87
C HIS A 90 -8.05 7.18 -3.60
N ASP A 91 -8.39 7.68 -2.41
CA ASP A 91 -9.79 7.80 -1.98
C ASP A 91 -10.34 9.22 -2.19
N GLN A 92 -9.46 10.23 -2.28
CA GLN A 92 -9.86 11.64 -2.28
C GLN A 92 -9.53 12.38 -3.58
N LEU A 93 -8.53 11.90 -4.35
CA LEU A 93 -8.18 12.49 -5.63
C LEU A 93 -8.87 11.74 -6.77
N ILE A 94 -9.68 12.48 -7.53
CA ILE A 94 -10.33 11.98 -8.73
C ILE A 94 -9.25 11.79 -9.81
N ARG A 95 -9.16 10.59 -10.37
CA ARG A 95 -8.17 10.25 -11.40
C ARG A 95 -8.37 11.11 -12.65
N ASN A 96 -7.27 11.51 -13.28
CA ASN A 96 -7.21 12.43 -14.42
C ASN A 96 -7.80 13.83 -14.17
N GLN A 97 -8.29 14.13 -12.97
CA GLN A 97 -8.64 15.49 -12.59
C GLN A 97 -7.36 16.30 -12.33
N VAL A 98 -7.41 17.57 -12.74
CA VAL A 98 -6.34 18.53 -12.49
C VAL A 98 -6.45 19.03 -11.05
N TYR A 99 -5.32 18.95 -10.36
CA TYR A 99 -5.12 19.49 -9.02
C TYR A 99 -3.94 20.46 -9.01
N TYR A 100 -3.87 21.21 -7.93
CA TYR A 100 -2.86 22.20 -7.65
C TYR A 100 -2.30 21.94 -6.26
N PHE A 101 -0.97 21.83 -6.19
CA PHE A 101 -0.22 21.64 -4.96
C PHE A 101 0.48 22.94 -4.57
N ARG A 102 0.49 23.30 -3.30
CA ARG A 102 1.35 24.37 -2.78
C ARG A 102 1.85 24.04 -1.38
N TYR A 103 2.97 24.65 -1.01
CA TYR A 103 3.56 24.44 0.32
C TYR A 103 4.15 25.73 0.90
N LYS A 104 4.28 25.78 2.23
CA LYS A 104 5.04 26.80 2.95
C LYS A 104 5.83 26.16 4.08
N THR A 105 6.93 26.80 4.46
CA THR A 105 7.72 26.38 5.61
C THR A 105 7.16 27.00 6.87
N VAL A 106 6.98 26.19 7.91
CA VAL A 106 6.48 26.60 9.23
C VAL A 106 7.67 26.78 10.17
N SER A 107 7.71 27.92 10.87
CA SER A 107 8.75 28.22 11.85
C SER A 107 8.13 28.87 13.09
N LYS A 108 8.84 28.82 14.23
CA LYS A 108 8.40 29.42 15.49
C LYS A 108 8.17 30.94 15.42
N LYS A 109 8.88 31.64 14.53
CA LYS A 109 8.84 33.11 14.45
C LYS A 109 7.85 33.61 13.39
N LYS A 110 7.89 33.03 12.20
CA LYS A 110 7.06 33.44 11.06
C LYS A 110 7.01 32.33 10.01
N ASN A 111 5.84 32.07 9.47
CA ASN A 111 5.68 31.18 8.32
C ASN A 111 6.18 31.86 7.05
N SER A 112 6.71 31.09 6.09
CA SER A 112 7.03 31.65 4.78
C SER A 112 5.76 31.97 4.00
N ALA A 113 5.90 32.75 2.93
CA ALA A 113 4.92 32.78 1.86
C ALA A 113 4.71 31.35 1.29
N TRP A 114 3.52 31.13 0.74
CA TRP A 114 3.22 29.94 -0.05
C TRP A 114 4.09 29.89 -1.30
N SER A 115 4.43 28.67 -1.74
CA SER A 115 5.00 28.44 -3.05
C SER A 115 4.00 28.84 -4.14
N ARG A 116 4.49 28.98 -5.37
CA ARG A 116 3.60 29.00 -6.54
C ARG A 116 2.83 27.68 -6.59
N PRO A 117 1.53 27.70 -6.98
CA PRO A 117 0.79 26.49 -7.27
C PRO A 117 1.49 25.64 -8.32
N PHE A 118 1.66 24.36 -8.03
CA PHE A 118 2.15 23.37 -8.97
C PHE A 118 0.99 22.53 -9.47
N ARG A 119 0.75 22.55 -10.78
CA ARG A 119 -0.32 21.82 -11.42
C ARG A 119 0.07 20.35 -11.58
N PHE A 120 -0.80 19.43 -11.18
CA PHE A 120 -0.61 18.00 -11.37
C PHE A 120 -1.94 17.28 -11.61
N SER A 121 -1.88 16.01 -12.01
CA SER A 121 -3.00 15.07 -11.94
C SER A 121 -2.51 13.72 -11.44
N VAL A 122 -3.40 12.90 -10.90
CA VAL A 122 -3.12 11.49 -10.64
C VAL A 122 -3.60 10.71 -11.85
N GLY A 123 -2.67 10.10 -12.58
CA GLY A 123 -2.98 9.25 -13.72
C GLY A 123 -3.77 8.01 -13.30
N LEU A 124 -4.41 7.38 -14.27
CA LEU A 124 -4.57 5.93 -14.18
C LEU A 124 -3.14 5.36 -14.10
N PRO A 125 -2.84 4.35 -13.27
CA PRO A 125 -1.64 3.57 -13.52
C PRO A 125 -1.64 3.26 -15.02
N SER A 126 -0.54 3.55 -15.73
CA SER A 126 -0.36 3.19 -17.16
C SER A 126 -1.11 1.90 -17.37
N PRO A 127 -2.09 1.80 -18.29
CA PRO A 127 -3.04 0.70 -18.30
C PRO A 127 -2.23 -0.59 -18.26
N LEU A 128 -2.10 -1.14 -17.04
CA LEU A 128 -2.00 -2.54 -16.83
C LEU A 128 -3.24 -2.96 -17.59
N GLU A 129 -3.00 -3.62 -18.72
CA GLU A 129 -4.01 -4.00 -19.70
C GLU A 129 -5.02 -4.89 -18.98
N TYR A 130 -5.85 -4.36 -18.08
CA TYR A 130 -6.72 -5.11 -17.21
C TYR A 130 -7.91 -5.48 -18.08
N HIS A 131 -7.68 -6.39 -19.01
CA HIS A 131 -8.68 -7.07 -19.83
C HIS A 131 -9.41 -8.09 -18.96
N TRP A 132 -9.81 -7.67 -17.76
CA TRP A 132 -10.68 -8.44 -16.90
C TRP A 132 -12.10 -8.17 -17.34
N LYS A 133 -12.74 -9.20 -17.88
CA LYS A 133 -14.17 -9.17 -18.14
C LYS A 133 -14.90 -9.06 -16.80
N TYR A 134 -15.76 -8.06 -16.66
CA TYR A 134 -16.62 -7.89 -15.48
C TYR A 134 -17.38 -9.19 -15.16
N ASN A 135 -17.30 -9.62 -13.89
CA ASN A 135 -18.06 -10.76 -13.39
C ASN A 135 -19.39 -10.25 -12.81
N PRO A 136 -20.55 -10.55 -13.44
CA PRO A 136 -21.84 -10.05 -12.99
C PRO A 136 -22.30 -10.66 -11.65
N ASP A 137 -21.62 -11.72 -11.16
CA ASP A 137 -21.90 -12.30 -9.86
C ASP A 137 -21.30 -11.46 -8.70
N VAL A 138 -20.51 -10.43 -9.00
CA VAL A 138 -19.96 -9.45 -8.04
C VAL A 138 -20.67 -8.12 -8.26
N ASP A 139 -20.99 -7.39 -7.19
CA ASP A 139 -21.52 -6.03 -7.35
C ASP A 139 -20.47 -5.09 -7.97
N GLU A 140 -20.96 -4.13 -8.76
CA GLU A 140 -20.10 -3.24 -9.54
C GLU A 140 -19.16 -2.39 -8.66
N ALA A 141 -19.61 -1.97 -7.47
CA ALA A 141 -18.80 -1.17 -6.57
C ALA A 141 -17.61 -1.97 -6.02
N THR A 142 -17.83 -3.22 -5.59
CA THR A 142 -16.77 -4.13 -5.16
C THR A 142 -15.80 -4.41 -6.31
N TRP A 143 -16.28 -4.71 -7.52
CA TRP A 143 -15.42 -4.98 -8.67
C TRP A 143 -14.48 -3.80 -8.98
N HIS A 144 -15.03 -2.58 -9.10
CA HIS A 144 -14.22 -1.39 -9.40
C HIS A 144 -13.28 -1.02 -8.25
N ALA A 145 -13.67 -1.24 -7.00
CA ALA A 145 -12.79 -1.02 -5.85
C ALA A 145 -11.57 -1.97 -5.85
N LEU A 146 -11.75 -3.21 -6.33
CA LEU A 146 -10.70 -4.22 -6.37
C LEU A 146 -9.85 -4.18 -7.66
N LEU A 147 -10.41 -3.64 -8.75
CA LEU A 147 -9.78 -3.60 -10.08
C LEU A 147 -8.32 -3.12 -10.08
N PRO A 148 -7.92 -2.06 -9.33
CA PRO A 148 -6.52 -1.60 -9.29
C PRO A 148 -5.54 -2.62 -8.68
N TYR A 149 -6.05 -3.60 -7.93
CA TYR A 149 -5.27 -4.63 -7.25
C TYR A 149 -5.33 -5.98 -7.95
N PHE A 150 -6.04 -6.06 -9.07
CA PHE A 150 -6.09 -7.28 -9.85
C PHE A 150 -4.71 -7.64 -10.37
N LEU A 151 -4.50 -8.94 -10.58
CA LEU A 151 -3.34 -9.47 -11.26
C LEU A 151 -3.32 -8.86 -12.68
N PRO A 152 -2.22 -8.22 -13.11
CA PRO A 152 -2.12 -7.70 -14.46
C PRO A 152 -2.32 -8.79 -15.52
N SER A 153 -2.93 -8.46 -16.66
CA SER A 153 -3.14 -9.43 -17.74
C SER A 153 -1.84 -9.96 -18.34
N ASN A 154 -0.82 -9.10 -18.42
CA ASN A 154 0.52 -9.44 -18.87
C ASN A 154 1.34 -10.16 -17.79
N HIS A 155 0.78 -10.41 -16.60
CA HIS A 155 1.49 -11.14 -15.56
C HIS A 155 1.75 -12.59 -16.02
N PRO A 156 2.96 -13.14 -15.82
CA PRO A 156 3.33 -14.50 -16.28
C PRO A 156 2.43 -15.64 -15.76
N LEU A 157 1.68 -15.38 -14.68
CA LEU A 157 0.74 -16.34 -14.10
C LEU A 157 -0.67 -16.29 -14.68
N LYS A 158 -1.07 -15.21 -15.38
CA LYS A 158 -2.47 -14.99 -15.79
C LYS A 158 -3.03 -16.20 -16.56
N ASN A 159 -2.38 -16.58 -17.65
CA ASN A 159 -2.81 -17.71 -18.49
C ASN A 159 -2.81 -19.05 -17.74
N LYS A 160 -1.90 -19.22 -16.77
CA LYS A 160 -1.81 -20.45 -15.99
C LYS A 160 -2.94 -20.55 -14.97
N LEU A 161 -3.26 -19.44 -14.32
CA LEU A 161 -4.39 -19.34 -13.41
C LEU A 161 -5.71 -19.53 -14.18
N ASP A 162 -5.84 -18.90 -15.35
CA ASP A 162 -7.01 -19.12 -16.21
C ASP A 162 -7.17 -20.60 -16.58
N ALA A 163 -6.11 -21.27 -17.00
CA ALA A 163 -6.14 -22.70 -17.31
C ALA A 163 -6.57 -23.56 -16.11
N ILE A 164 -6.13 -23.20 -14.89
CA ILE A 164 -6.47 -23.92 -13.66
C ILE A 164 -7.95 -23.69 -13.27
N PHE A 165 -8.43 -22.44 -13.32
CA PHE A 165 -9.72 -22.05 -12.77
C PHE A 165 -10.86 -22.04 -13.79
N SER A 166 -10.60 -22.13 -15.10
CA SER A 166 -11.64 -22.05 -16.15
C SER A 166 -12.41 -23.35 -16.38
N SER A 167 -11.83 -24.52 -16.10
CA SER A 167 -12.45 -25.81 -16.41
C SER A 167 -13.47 -26.28 -15.37
N SER A 168 -13.34 -25.84 -14.11
CA SER A 168 -14.18 -26.28 -13.01
C SER A 168 -14.10 -25.31 -11.83
N ARG A 169 -15.04 -25.46 -10.89
CA ARG A 169 -15.06 -24.66 -9.66
C ARG A 169 -14.03 -25.20 -8.65
N VAL A 170 -12.75 -24.92 -8.91
CA VAL A 170 -11.62 -25.41 -8.09
C VAL A 170 -11.75 -25.02 -6.62
N THR A 171 -12.30 -23.84 -6.31
CA THR A 171 -12.50 -23.33 -4.94
C THR A 171 -13.75 -23.87 -4.23
N ALA A 172 -14.48 -24.82 -4.81
CA ALA A 172 -15.72 -25.34 -4.21
C ALA A 172 -15.48 -25.92 -2.81
N ASN A 173 -14.46 -26.77 -2.67
CA ASN A 173 -14.05 -27.37 -1.41
C ASN A 173 -12.59 -27.84 -1.48
N LEU A 174 -12.08 -28.40 -0.38
CA LEU A 174 -10.67 -28.84 -0.34
C LEU A 174 -10.38 -29.97 -1.34
N GLN A 175 -11.33 -30.87 -1.56
CA GLN A 175 -11.16 -32.00 -2.47
C GLN A 175 -10.98 -31.51 -3.91
N THR A 176 -11.79 -30.55 -4.36
CA THR A 176 -11.66 -29.96 -5.71
C THR A 176 -10.36 -29.17 -5.85
N LEU A 177 -9.94 -28.46 -4.81
CA LEU A 177 -8.67 -27.73 -4.79
C LEU A 177 -7.48 -28.69 -4.96
N GLN A 178 -7.46 -29.80 -4.21
CA GLN A 178 -6.42 -30.81 -4.28
C GLN A 178 -6.43 -31.56 -5.63
N ALA A 179 -7.62 -31.89 -6.14
CA ALA A 179 -7.78 -32.54 -7.45
C ALA A 179 -7.25 -31.66 -8.60
N ALA A 180 -7.34 -30.34 -8.46
CA ALA A 180 -6.76 -29.38 -9.39
C ALA A 180 -5.21 -29.27 -9.28
N GLY A 181 -4.56 -30.02 -8.39
CA GLY A 181 -3.10 -30.09 -8.28
C GLY A 181 -2.49 -29.19 -7.20
N PHE A 182 -3.31 -28.47 -6.42
CA PHE A 182 -2.81 -27.66 -5.31
C PHE A 182 -2.38 -28.52 -4.12
N LYS A 183 -1.27 -28.14 -3.51
CA LYS A 183 -0.74 -28.75 -2.28
C LYS A 183 -0.80 -27.73 -1.16
N ASN A 184 -1.60 -28.02 -0.14
CA ASN A 184 -1.75 -27.15 1.04
C ASN A 184 -0.47 -27.15 1.86
N LEU A 185 -0.07 -25.97 2.32
CA LEU A 185 1.15 -25.81 3.10
C LEU A 185 0.98 -25.99 4.60
N GLU A 186 -0.22 -25.84 5.18
CA GLU A 186 -0.45 -26.11 6.62
C GLU A 186 -1.95 -26.24 7.04
N GLY A 187 -2.26 -27.29 7.82
CA GLY A 187 -3.21 -27.38 8.95
C GLY A 187 -4.66 -26.89 8.83
N TRP A 188 -5.60 -27.83 8.67
CA TRP A 188 -7.05 -27.63 8.83
C TRP A 188 -7.39 -26.88 10.12
N LYS A 189 -7.91 -25.66 9.97
CA LYS A 189 -8.96 -25.15 10.84
C LYS A 189 -10.06 -24.58 9.93
N TRP A 190 -11.26 -25.08 10.15
CA TRP A 190 -12.59 -24.72 9.67
C TRP A 190 -12.90 -23.20 9.58
N ASP A 191 -11.99 -22.32 9.98
CA ASP A 191 -12.12 -20.86 10.03
C ASP A 191 -11.03 -20.07 9.26
N LYS A 192 -10.22 -20.70 8.38
CA LYS A 192 -9.02 -20.04 7.79
C LYS A 192 -8.87 -20.11 6.28
N VAL A 193 -8.29 -19.03 5.75
CA VAL A 193 -7.64 -18.93 4.44
C VAL A 193 -6.69 -20.10 4.22
N ILE A 194 -6.90 -20.83 3.15
CA ILE A 194 -5.99 -21.88 2.68
C ILE A 194 -4.82 -21.24 1.96
N VAL A 195 -3.59 -21.60 2.35
CA VAL A 195 -2.36 -21.26 1.65
C VAL A 195 -1.87 -22.48 0.87
N ALA A 196 -1.81 -22.38 -0.45
CA ALA A 196 -1.49 -23.52 -1.31
C ALA A 196 -0.44 -23.20 -2.38
N LYS A 197 0.37 -24.21 -2.71
CA LYS A 197 1.31 -24.24 -3.84
C LYS A 197 0.71 -24.99 -5.01
N HIS A 198 1.14 -24.62 -6.22
CA HIS A 198 0.82 -25.37 -7.44
C HIS A 198 2.08 -25.55 -8.30
N PRO A 199 2.35 -26.75 -8.86
CA PRO A 199 3.54 -26.99 -9.68
C PRO A 199 3.66 -26.04 -10.89
N HIS A 200 2.53 -25.62 -11.47
CA HIS A 200 2.52 -24.67 -12.59
C HIS A 200 2.65 -23.19 -12.18
N LEU A 201 2.65 -22.87 -10.88
CA LEU A 201 2.81 -21.51 -10.35
C LEU A 201 4.13 -21.35 -9.57
N PRO A 202 5.30 -21.62 -10.19
CA PRO A 202 6.58 -21.58 -9.48
C PRO A 202 6.87 -20.16 -8.99
N GLY A 203 7.33 -20.03 -7.74
CA GLY A 203 7.61 -18.75 -7.09
C GLY A 203 6.38 -18.04 -6.52
N TYR A 204 5.20 -18.68 -6.55
CA TYR A 204 3.96 -18.09 -6.04
C TYR A 204 3.12 -19.08 -5.23
N LEU A 205 2.30 -18.51 -4.36
CA LEU A 205 1.25 -19.20 -3.59
C LEU A 205 -0.10 -18.58 -3.92
N ILE A 206 -1.16 -19.34 -3.68
CA ILE A 206 -2.50 -18.77 -3.55
C ILE A 206 -2.94 -18.78 -2.09
N LYS A 207 -3.69 -17.75 -1.72
CA LYS A 207 -4.44 -17.65 -0.48
C LYS A 207 -5.93 -17.58 -0.85
N ALA A 208 -6.67 -18.62 -0.51
CA ALA A 208 -8.06 -18.77 -0.93
C ALA A 208 -8.95 -19.15 0.25
N CYS A 209 -10.16 -18.60 0.24
CA CYS A 209 -11.28 -19.15 1.01
C CYS A 209 -12.08 -20.01 0.04
N LEU A 210 -12.64 -21.11 0.55
CA LEU A 210 -13.43 -22.03 -0.25
C LEU A 210 -14.92 -21.71 -0.13
N ASP A 211 -15.70 -22.16 -1.10
CA ASP A 211 -17.14 -21.89 -1.16
C ASP A 211 -17.89 -22.57 0.01
N ASP A 212 -17.39 -23.72 0.47
CA ASP A 212 -17.87 -24.44 1.66
C ASP A 212 -17.45 -23.80 3.01
N GLN A 213 -16.68 -22.70 2.98
CA GLN A 213 -16.28 -21.95 4.17
C GLN A 213 -17.17 -20.72 4.40
N TYR A 214 -17.76 -20.67 5.60
CA TYR A 214 -18.56 -19.52 6.07
C TYR A 214 -17.76 -18.21 6.21
N ALA A 215 -16.42 -18.28 6.24
CA ALA A 215 -15.57 -17.14 6.58
C ALA A 215 -14.84 -16.56 5.36
N LEU A 216 -15.14 -15.29 5.09
CA LEU A 216 -14.24 -14.15 4.77
C LEU A 216 -14.89 -13.19 3.76
N ASP A 217 -14.92 -11.92 4.15
CA ASP A 217 -15.31 -10.75 3.35
C ASP A 217 -14.16 -10.42 2.38
N ASP A 218 -14.46 -10.10 1.12
CA ASP A 218 -13.47 -9.68 0.10
C ASP A 218 -12.59 -8.52 0.58
N LYS A 219 -13.09 -7.71 1.53
CA LYS A 219 -12.32 -6.66 2.21
C LYS A 219 -11.02 -7.16 2.83
N TYR A 220 -10.98 -8.38 3.36
CA TYR A 220 -9.76 -8.92 3.97
C TYR A 220 -8.63 -9.16 2.96
N LEU A 221 -8.94 -9.37 1.67
CA LEU A 221 -7.93 -9.50 0.64
C LEU A 221 -7.24 -8.15 0.38
N ILE A 222 -8.00 -7.06 0.34
CA ILE A 222 -7.46 -5.70 0.16
C ILE A 222 -6.56 -5.32 1.33
N HIS A 223 -7.00 -5.54 2.57
CA HIS A 223 -6.19 -5.22 3.76
C HIS A 223 -4.82 -5.90 3.72
N ARG A 224 -4.74 -7.13 3.20
CA ARG A 224 -3.48 -7.86 3.03
C ARG A 224 -2.56 -7.21 1.99
N ILE A 225 -3.10 -6.57 0.95
CA ILE A 225 -2.34 -5.82 -0.05
C ILE A 225 -1.85 -4.50 0.56
N PHE A 226 -2.73 -3.73 1.19
CA PHE A 226 -2.37 -2.46 1.82
C PHE A 226 -1.32 -2.61 2.90
N GLY A 227 -1.47 -3.59 3.80
CA GLY A 227 -0.44 -3.85 4.79
C GLY A 227 0.89 -4.26 4.16
N ALA A 228 0.88 -4.96 3.02
CA ALA A 228 2.10 -5.30 2.28
C ALA A 228 2.82 -4.05 1.78
N GLU A 229 2.09 -3.13 1.15
CA GLU A 229 2.63 -1.91 0.56
C GLU A 229 3.09 -0.90 1.62
N ALA A 230 2.36 -0.78 2.73
CA ALA A 230 2.78 0.01 3.88
C ALA A 230 4.11 -0.51 4.46
N ILE A 231 4.22 -1.83 4.65
CA ILE A 231 5.46 -2.46 5.12
C ILE A 231 6.59 -2.29 4.09
N ARG A 232 6.32 -2.48 2.79
CA ARG A 232 7.30 -2.32 1.71
C ARG A 232 7.88 -0.91 1.71
N SER A 233 7.00 0.09 1.69
CA SER A 233 7.38 1.50 1.73
C SER A 233 8.21 1.80 2.99
N ALA A 234 7.78 1.31 4.16
CA ALA A 234 8.53 1.49 5.40
C ALA A 234 9.90 0.80 5.39
N ILE A 235 10.05 -0.35 4.74
CA ILE A 235 11.35 -1.01 4.57
C ILE A 235 12.27 -0.13 3.71
N GLU A 236 11.77 0.36 2.58
CA GLU A 236 12.52 1.19 1.62
C GLU A 236 12.93 2.54 2.22
N GLU A 237 11.98 3.25 2.82
CA GLU A 237 12.20 4.57 3.42
C GLU A 237 13.24 4.56 4.55
N ASN A 238 13.36 3.43 5.26
CA ASN A 238 14.29 3.26 6.38
C ASN A 238 15.58 2.52 6.00
N GLY A 239 15.73 2.06 4.76
CA GLY A 239 16.91 1.31 4.32
C GLY A 239 17.06 -0.04 5.02
N TYR A 240 15.94 -0.76 5.24
CA TYR A 240 15.92 -2.04 5.96
C TYR A 240 15.88 -3.28 5.05
N GLU A 241 16.13 -3.14 3.76
CA GLU A 241 16.08 -4.21 2.74
C GLU A 241 17.09 -5.33 3.00
N GLU A 242 18.18 -5.05 3.71
CA GLU A 242 19.13 -6.08 4.18
C GLU A 242 18.47 -7.06 5.16
N TYR A 243 17.52 -6.58 5.97
CA TYR A 243 16.91 -7.33 7.07
C TYR A 243 15.56 -7.94 6.72
N PHE A 244 14.79 -7.26 5.87
CA PHE A 244 13.39 -7.56 5.67
C PHE A 244 13.01 -7.69 4.20
N LYS A 245 11.94 -8.46 3.98
CA LYS A 245 11.27 -8.54 2.69
C LYS A 245 9.77 -8.76 2.89
N VAL A 246 8.97 -8.41 1.89
CA VAL A 246 7.52 -8.53 1.92
C VAL A 246 7.04 -8.97 0.53
N PRO A 247 6.13 -9.95 0.42
CA PRO A 247 5.66 -10.43 -0.87
C PRO A 247 4.78 -9.38 -1.54
N HIS A 248 4.91 -9.24 -2.86
CA HIS A 248 3.84 -8.65 -3.66
C HIS A 248 2.60 -9.54 -3.60
N LYS A 249 1.44 -8.88 -3.67
CA LYS A 249 0.14 -9.54 -3.54
C LYS A 249 -0.81 -8.95 -4.58
N TRP A 250 -1.55 -9.81 -5.23
CA TRP A 250 -2.52 -9.45 -6.26
C TRP A 250 -3.82 -10.21 -6.05
N ILE A 251 -4.91 -9.63 -6.52
CA ILE A 251 -6.21 -10.29 -6.54
C ILE A 251 -6.38 -10.98 -7.90
N TYR A 252 -6.72 -12.25 -7.90
CA TYR A 252 -7.16 -12.95 -9.10
C TYR A 252 -8.68 -13.13 -9.01
N PRO A 253 -9.48 -12.45 -9.87
CA PRO A 253 -10.90 -12.70 -9.95
C PRO A 253 -11.14 -14.08 -10.54
N LEU A 254 -11.93 -14.88 -9.84
CA LEU A 254 -12.35 -16.20 -10.29
C LEU A 254 -13.34 -16.05 -11.44
N PRO A 255 -13.29 -16.94 -12.46
CA PRO A 255 -14.24 -16.91 -13.56
C PRO A 255 -15.67 -17.12 -13.04
N GLN A 256 -16.63 -16.59 -13.80
CA GLN A 256 -18.05 -16.82 -13.56
C GLN A 256 -18.31 -18.34 -13.54
N SER A 257 -18.99 -18.81 -12.49
CA SER A 257 -19.26 -20.25 -12.37
C SER A 257 -20.36 -20.66 -13.35
N PHE A 258 -20.14 -21.75 -14.08
CA PHE A 258 -21.14 -22.32 -14.99
C PHE A 258 -22.27 -23.09 -14.27
N THR A 259 -22.11 -23.38 -12.98
CA THR A 259 -23.08 -24.19 -12.21
C THR A 259 -23.76 -23.37 -11.12
N ASN A 260 -25.09 -23.51 -11.06
CA ASN A 260 -25.98 -22.91 -10.06
C ASN A 260 -26.06 -23.71 -8.75
N GLU A 261 -25.16 -24.66 -8.52
CA GLU A 261 -25.28 -25.57 -7.37
C GLU A 261 -25.14 -24.84 -6.03
N GLU A 262 -26.08 -25.15 -5.14
CA GLU A 262 -26.44 -24.49 -3.87
C GLU A 262 -25.42 -24.67 -2.72
N ASN A 263 -24.14 -24.85 -3.03
CA ASN A 263 -23.13 -25.10 -1.99
C ASN A 263 -22.45 -23.79 -1.55
N GLY A 264 -23.15 -23.04 -0.68
CA GLY A 264 -22.57 -21.93 0.07
C GLY A 264 -22.33 -20.61 -0.69
N PRO A 265 -21.87 -19.56 0.01
CA PRO A 265 -21.56 -18.27 -0.61
C PRO A 265 -20.32 -18.40 -1.49
N LYS A 266 -20.53 -18.39 -2.82
CA LYS A 266 -19.48 -18.42 -3.84
C LYS A 266 -18.42 -17.34 -3.56
N LYS A 267 -17.14 -17.73 -3.58
CA LYS A 267 -16.03 -16.78 -3.50
C LYS A 267 -15.69 -16.21 -4.88
N HIS A 268 -15.46 -14.91 -4.97
CA HIS A 268 -15.21 -14.29 -6.28
C HIS A 268 -13.75 -14.01 -6.55
N PHE A 269 -12.91 -14.12 -5.52
CA PHE A 269 -11.52 -13.71 -5.57
C PHE A 269 -10.63 -14.69 -4.80
N ILE A 270 -9.40 -14.83 -5.29
CA ILE A 270 -8.29 -15.39 -4.51
C ILE A 270 -7.15 -14.37 -4.48
N LEU A 271 -6.26 -14.51 -3.51
CA LEU A 271 -5.07 -13.68 -3.41
C LEU A 271 -3.86 -14.48 -3.91
N VAL A 272 -3.23 -13.99 -4.96
CA VAL A 272 -1.95 -14.49 -5.49
C VAL A 272 -0.83 -13.76 -4.76
N VAL A 273 0.13 -14.49 -4.20
CA VAL A 273 1.24 -13.92 -3.43
C VAL A 273 2.56 -14.53 -3.86
N GLU A 274 3.64 -13.77 -3.82
CA GLU A 274 4.99 -14.31 -4.01
C GLU A 274 5.32 -15.34 -2.91
N ASP A 275 5.97 -16.44 -3.30
CA ASP A 275 6.56 -17.40 -2.36
C ASP A 275 7.88 -16.84 -1.84
N MET A 276 7.94 -16.58 -0.53
CA MET A 276 9.08 -15.91 0.10
C MET A 276 10.21 -16.88 0.49
N ASP A 277 10.11 -18.15 0.12
CA ASP A 277 11.09 -19.20 0.46
C ASP A 277 11.35 -19.28 1.98
N ILE A 278 10.26 -19.32 2.75
CA ILE A 278 10.31 -19.32 4.20
C ILE A 278 10.89 -20.63 4.75
N LEU A 279 11.58 -20.53 5.88
CA LEU A 279 12.02 -21.69 6.65
C LEU A 279 10.83 -22.40 7.29
N ASP A 280 11.00 -23.70 7.57
CA ASP A 280 10.00 -24.43 8.33
C ASP A 280 9.89 -23.92 9.77
N LYS A 281 8.88 -24.40 10.49
CA LYS A 281 8.56 -23.95 11.85
C LYS A 281 9.73 -24.12 12.83
N GLU A 282 10.48 -25.21 12.75
CA GLU A 282 11.55 -25.53 13.69
C GLU A 282 12.79 -24.70 13.40
N GLU A 283 13.19 -24.63 12.13
CA GLU A 283 14.29 -23.81 11.64
C GLU A 283 14.06 -22.33 11.88
N ASN A 284 12.86 -21.83 11.59
CA ASN A 284 12.47 -20.45 11.84
C ASN A 284 12.60 -20.10 13.34
N ARG A 285 12.10 -20.98 14.22
CA ARG A 285 12.23 -20.79 15.68
C ARG A 285 13.69 -20.78 16.12
N LYS A 286 14.54 -21.61 15.52
CA LYS A 286 15.98 -21.63 15.78
C LYS A 286 16.63 -20.32 15.35
N MET A 287 16.29 -19.79 14.17
CA MET A 287 16.82 -18.52 13.66
C MET A 287 16.48 -17.33 14.57
N PHE A 288 15.24 -17.23 15.06
CA PHE A 288 14.87 -16.18 16.02
C PHE A 288 15.70 -16.22 17.31
N ARG A 289 15.99 -17.42 17.82
CA ARG A 289 16.89 -17.58 19.00
C ARG A 289 18.32 -17.16 18.70
N GLN A 290 18.75 -17.29 17.45
CA GLN A 290 20.11 -17.05 16.98
C GLN A 290 20.35 -15.63 16.47
N ILE A 291 19.35 -14.74 16.45
CA ILE A 291 19.56 -13.32 16.13
C ILE A 291 20.67 -12.75 17.01
N LYS A 292 21.76 -12.28 16.38
CA LYS A 292 22.90 -11.63 17.05
C LYS A 292 22.90 -10.12 16.85
N SER A 293 22.29 -9.63 15.77
CA SER A 293 22.31 -8.23 15.37
C SER A 293 21.29 -7.42 16.16
N LYS A 294 21.78 -6.52 17.01
CA LYS A 294 20.93 -5.51 17.67
C LYS A 294 20.29 -4.57 16.66
N LYS A 295 20.96 -4.27 15.55
CA LYS A 295 20.45 -3.40 14.48
C LYS A 295 19.21 -4.03 13.83
N GLN A 296 19.29 -5.30 13.42
CA GLN A 296 18.17 -6.03 12.84
C GLN A 296 16.97 -6.06 13.82
N LEU A 297 17.22 -6.32 15.10
CA LEU A 297 16.16 -6.38 16.10
C LEU A 297 15.55 -5.00 16.41
N SER A 298 16.37 -3.93 16.41
CA SER A 298 15.89 -2.56 16.52
C SER A 298 15.08 -2.12 15.30
N ALA A 299 15.51 -2.51 14.10
CA ALA A 299 14.78 -2.26 12.86
C ALA A 299 13.43 -3.00 12.85
N LEU A 300 13.39 -4.24 13.35
CA LEU A 300 12.15 -5.01 13.49
C LEU A 300 11.17 -4.34 14.46
N TYR A 301 11.67 -3.92 15.63
CA TYR A 301 10.87 -3.16 16.59
C TYR A 301 10.33 -1.88 15.96
N HIS A 302 11.18 -1.09 15.31
CA HIS A 302 10.80 0.16 14.66
C HIS A 302 9.73 -0.06 13.60
N LEU A 303 9.88 -1.08 12.75
CA LEU A 303 8.90 -1.35 11.70
C LEU A 303 7.54 -1.76 12.29
N ILE A 304 7.53 -2.69 13.26
CA ILE A 304 6.30 -3.14 13.93
C ILE A 304 5.62 -1.98 14.68
N SER A 305 6.39 -1.13 15.37
CA SER A 305 5.84 -0.02 16.14
C SER A 305 5.36 1.13 15.25
N SER A 306 6.13 1.54 14.25
CA SER A 306 5.79 2.66 13.36
C SER A 306 4.65 2.34 12.40
N GLN A 307 4.48 1.08 12.00
CA GLN A 307 3.42 0.65 11.10
C GLN A 307 2.22 0.04 11.83
N GLY A 308 2.26 -0.08 13.17
CA GLY A 308 1.16 -0.62 13.98
C GLY A 308 0.79 -2.05 13.58
N LEU A 309 1.73 -2.99 13.67
CA LEU A 309 1.60 -4.37 13.16
C LEU A 309 1.37 -5.41 14.29
N PRO A 310 0.17 -5.52 14.88
CA PRO A 310 -0.07 -6.36 16.04
C PRO A 310 0.02 -7.88 15.77
N ASP A 311 -0.04 -8.30 14.51
CA ASP A 311 0.11 -9.71 14.11
C ASP A 311 1.56 -10.09 13.78
N SER A 312 2.44 -9.10 13.60
CA SER A 312 3.85 -9.29 13.28
C SER A 312 4.73 -9.58 14.50
N ILE A 313 4.13 -9.76 15.67
CA ILE A 313 4.79 -10.28 16.88
C ILE A 313 4.85 -11.82 16.92
N TYR A 314 4.10 -12.48 16.02
CA TYR A 314 4.07 -13.94 15.89
C TYR A 314 5.06 -14.37 14.80
N ILE A 315 6.06 -15.17 15.16
CA ILE A 315 7.14 -15.57 14.21
C ILE A 315 6.67 -16.39 13.00
N LYS A 316 5.45 -16.92 13.02
CA LYS A 316 4.82 -17.58 11.86
C LYS A 316 4.33 -16.59 10.81
N ASN A 317 4.09 -15.33 11.19
CA ASN A 317 3.65 -14.24 10.32
C ASN A 317 4.85 -13.43 9.79
N ILE A 318 5.97 -13.50 10.51
CA ILE A 318 7.26 -12.91 10.13
C ILE A 318 8.39 -13.96 10.13
N PRO A 319 8.27 -15.08 9.39
CA PRO A 319 9.30 -16.11 9.39
C PRO A 319 10.60 -15.62 8.75
N PHE A 320 11.72 -16.21 9.17
CA PHE A 320 12.94 -16.16 8.38
C PHE A 320 12.75 -16.89 7.05
N ALA A 321 13.33 -16.33 6.00
CA ALA A 321 13.50 -16.98 4.72
C ALA A 321 14.89 -17.59 4.58
N LYS A 322 15.04 -18.46 3.56
CA LYS A 322 16.31 -19.14 3.25
C LYS A 322 17.47 -18.19 2.95
N ASP A 323 17.19 -16.97 2.52
CA ASP A 323 18.17 -15.90 2.32
C ASP A 323 18.60 -15.19 3.62
N GLY A 324 18.05 -15.58 4.78
CA GLY A 324 18.35 -15.01 6.08
C GLY A 324 17.57 -13.74 6.43
N LYS A 325 16.73 -13.23 5.52
CA LYS A 325 15.84 -12.08 5.80
C LYS A 325 14.59 -12.52 6.55
N ILE A 326 13.98 -11.62 7.30
CA ILE A 326 12.66 -11.84 7.90
C ILE A 326 11.60 -11.40 6.88
N ALA A 327 10.71 -12.32 6.51
CA ALA A 327 9.65 -12.10 5.52
C ALA A 327 8.31 -11.79 6.20
N PHE A 328 7.68 -10.66 5.90
CA PHE A 328 6.34 -10.30 6.40
C PHE A 328 5.25 -10.97 5.54
N VAL A 329 4.87 -12.21 5.86
CA VAL A 329 3.98 -13.03 5.01
C VAL A 329 2.49 -12.88 5.34
N ASP A 330 2.17 -12.47 6.56
CA ASP A 330 0.82 -12.09 6.98
C ASP A 330 0.82 -10.61 7.34
N THR A 331 -0.02 -9.84 6.66
CA THR A 331 -0.01 -8.36 6.68
C THR A 331 -1.44 -7.82 6.69
N GLU A 332 -2.38 -8.60 7.20
CA GLU A 332 -3.79 -8.21 7.26
C GLU A 332 -4.02 -7.13 8.31
N ARG A 333 -3.28 -7.17 9.42
CA ARG A 333 -3.45 -6.24 10.54
C ARG A 333 -2.32 -5.22 10.58
N TYR A 334 -2.60 -4.01 10.13
CA TYR A 334 -1.66 -2.89 10.08
C TYR A 334 -2.33 -1.60 10.56
N GLN A 335 -1.53 -0.60 10.93
CA GLN A 335 -1.97 0.68 11.51
C GLN A 335 -2.90 0.52 12.73
N LEU A 336 -2.66 -0.52 13.54
CA LEU A 336 -3.40 -0.79 14.77
C LEU A 336 -2.47 -0.65 15.98
N TRP A 337 -2.78 0.32 16.83
CA TRP A 337 -2.07 0.58 18.08
C TRP A 337 -2.99 0.43 19.29
N PRO A 338 -2.44 0.10 20.48
CA PRO A 338 -1.03 -0.21 20.73
C PRO A 338 -0.64 -1.62 20.25
N VAL A 339 0.64 -1.82 19.95
CA VAL A 339 1.19 -3.15 19.64
C VAL A 339 1.69 -3.83 20.91
N GLU A 340 1.26 -5.06 21.15
CA GLU A 340 1.63 -5.86 22.32
C GLU A 340 2.91 -6.67 22.02
N PHE A 341 4.06 -6.26 22.55
CA PHE A 341 5.37 -6.84 22.18
C PHE A 341 5.80 -8.08 23.00
N SER A 342 5.00 -8.57 23.95
CA SER A 342 5.40 -9.66 24.86
C SER A 342 5.62 -10.99 24.15
N LYS A 343 4.95 -11.24 23.01
CA LYS A 343 4.96 -12.55 22.34
C LYS A 343 6.29 -12.90 21.68
N LEU A 344 7.07 -11.90 21.24
CA LEU A 344 8.35 -12.15 20.56
C LEU A 344 9.50 -12.42 21.54
N ALA A 345 9.50 -11.74 22.69
CA ALA A 345 10.60 -11.76 23.65
C ALA A 345 11.03 -13.16 24.14
N PRO A 346 10.13 -14.14 24.39
CA PRO A 346 10.50 -15.50 24.79
C PRO A 346 11.26 -16.32 23.73
N LEU A 347 11.24 -15.87 22.46
CA LEU A 347 11.87 -16.57 21.35
C LEU A 347 13.29 -16.08 21.07
N LEU A 348 13.72 -15.01 21.72
CA LEU A 348 15.04 -14.40 21.55
C LEU A 348 16.06 -14.98 22.54
N SER A 349 17.35 -14.94 22.19
CA SER A 349 18.43 -15.23 23.15
C SER A 349 18.36 -14.30 24.38
N ARG A 350 18.93 -14.72 25.52
CA ARG A 350 18.95 -13.90 26.75
C ARG A 350 19.50 -12.48 26.52
N LYS A 351 20.53 -12.34 25.69
CA LYS A 351 21.14 -11.04 25.34
C LYS A 351 20.19 -10.20 24.50
N MET A 352 19.53 -10.80 23.49
CA MET A 352 18.60 -10.08 22.62
C MET A 352 17.27 -9.77 23.31
N LYS A 353 16.78 -10.64 24.19
CA LYS A 353 15.61 -10.36 25.04
C LYS A 353 15.82 -9.11 25.89
N LYS A 354 17.00 -8.95 26.51
CA LYS A 354 17.36 -7.72 27.25
C LYS A 354 17.39 -6.48 26.34
N HIS A 355 17.83 -6.62 25.09
CA HIS A 355 17.83 -5.52 24.13
C HIS A 355 16.40 -5.16 23.71
N TRP A 356 15.58 -6.16 23.38
CA TRP A 356 14.16 -6.01 23.05
C TRP A 356 13.38 -5.30 24.16
N GLN A 357 13.56 -5.73 25.41
CA GLN A 357 12.90 -5.11 26.55
C GLN A 357 13.24 -3.61 26.67
N LYS A 358 14.51 -3.24 26.44
CA LYS A 358 14.93 -1.83 26.42
C LYS A 358 14.31 -1.01 25.29
N LEU A 359 13.89 -1.63 24.20
CA LEU A 359 13.18 -0.95 23.12
C LEU A 359 11.72 -0.74 23.51
N VAL A 360 11.08 -1.77 24.07
CA VAL A 360 9.67 -1.73 24.51
C VAL A 360 9.45 -0.79 25.70
N ASP A 361 10.39 -0.74 26.65
CA ASP A 361 10.29 0.10 27.86
C ASP A 361 10.62 1.57 27.60
N LYS A 362 11.11 1.92 26.42
CA LYS A 362 11.34 3.31 26.02
C LYS A 362 10.07 3.84 25.36
N PRO A 363 9.29 4.72 26.02
CA PRO A 363 8.14 5.36 25.41
C PRO A 363 8.55 6.23 24.21
#